data_AF-A0A928XBK8-F1
#
_entry.id   AF-A0A928XBK8-F1
#
_cell.length_a   1.000
_cell.length_b   1.000
_cell.length_c   1.000
_cell.angle_alpha   90.00
_cell.angle_beta   90.00
_cell.angle_gamma   90.00
#
_symmetry.space_group_name_H-M   'P 1'
#
loop_
_entity.id
_entity.type
_entity.pdbx_description
1 polymer ?
#
loop_
_entity_poly.entity_id
_entity_poly.type
_entity_poly.pdbx_seq_one_letter_code
_entity_poly.pdbx_strand_id
1 'polypeptide(L)'
;MDRPQSRRIYISGPMTGYPGCNFAAFHDAAERLTTAGWQVFNPAENFGGRKDLPREAYLRLDLLTLAQCDAIAMLPGWEKSRGAKLEYTVARELGCAVIDAVTLQPLDRAPEPLVSLQRSVPTNPRGQESILDEAKRVTEGMRRVEYGEPADDFGRVAHMWTGILARKLREGQTVTAMDIPLCMIAIKLARQSHHHKRDNLVDIAGYARTAAMVAGEE
;
A
#
# COMPACT_ATOMS: atom_id res chain seq x y z
N MET A 1 -10.62 -18.47 -41.09
CA MET A 1 -10.93 -17.10 -41.56
C MET A 1 -10.89 -16.21 -40.33
N ASP A 2 -9.82 -15.44 -40.17
CA ASP A 2 -9.72 -14.45 -39.10
C ASP A 2 -10.74 -13.34 -39.42
N ARG A 3 -11.77 -13.19 -38.57
CA ARG A 3 -12.62 -12.00 -38.66
C ARG A 3 -11.73 -10.80 -38.30
N PRO A 4 -11.77 -9.69 -39.04
CA PRO A 4 -11.11 -8.47 -38.60
C PRO A 4 -11.61 -8.16 -37.20
N GLN A 5 -10.72 -8.20 -36.22
CA GLN A 5 -11.06 -8.00 -34.82
C GLN A 5 -11.50 -6.54 -34.67
N SER A 6 -12.81 -6.33 -34.56
CA SER A 6 -13.38 -5.01 -34.31
C SER A 6 -12.80 -4.48 -33.01
N ARG A 7 -12.07 -3.36 -33.08
CA ARG A 7 -11.44 -2.76 -31.90
C ARG A 7 -12.52 -2.16 -31.03
N ARG A 8 -12.61 -2.60 -29.77
CA ARG A 8 -13.65 -2.20 -28.82
C ARG A 8 -13.14 -1.10 -27.90
N ILE A 9 -13.93 -0.04 -27.73
CA ILE A 9 -13.57 1.08 -26.86
C ILE A 9 -14.72 1.44 -25.93
N TYR A 10 -14.40 1.67 -24.66
CA TYR A 10 -15.33 2.14 -23.65
C TYR A 10 -15.15 3.63 -23.37
N ILE A 11 -16.23 4.41 -23.35
CA ILE A 11 -16.17 5.86 -23.04
C ILE A 11 -16.32 6.06 -21.53
N SER A 12 -15.39 6.80 -20.92
CA SER A 12 -15.38 7.09 -19.49
C SER A 12 -15.28 8.58 -19.21
N GLY A 13 -16.02 9.07 -18.22
CA GLY A 13 -16.08 10.49 -17.92
C GLY A 13 -16.95 10.84 -16.70
N PRO A 14 -17.03 12.14 -16.34
CA PRO A 14 -17.94 12.59 -15.30
C PRO A 14 -19.40 12.54 -15.75
N MET A 15 -20.29 12.02 -14.90
CA MET A 15 -21.76 12.03 -15.11
C MET A 15 -22.51 12.68 -13.94
N THR A 16 -22.31 12.19 -12.72
CA THR A 16 -23.01 12.68 -11.51
C THR A 16 -22.67 14.15 -11.25
N GLY A 17 -23.69 14.99 -11.05
CA GLY A 17 -23.54 16.42 -10.78
C GLY A 17 -23.42 17.32 -12.01
N TYR A 18 -23.39 16.74 -13.23
CA TYR A 18 -23.40 17.51 -14.48
C TYR A 18 -24.82 17.68 -15.03
N PRO A 19 -25.15 18.83 -15.67
CA PRO A 19 -26.41 18.99 -16.38
C PRO A 19 -26.64 17.85 -17.38
N GLY A 20 -27.85 17.27 -17.36
CA GLY A 20 -28.20 16.15 -18.24
C GLY A 20 -27.36 14.88 -18.04
N CYS A 21 -26.63 14.75 -16.94
CA CYS A 21 -25.65 13.69 -16.68
C CYS A 21 -24.49 13.66 -17.69
N ASN A 22 -24.17 14.81 -18.30
CA ASN A 22 -23.13 14.94 -19.32
C ASN A 22 -23.36 14.09 -20.59
N PHE A 23 -24.59 13.59 -20.81
CA PHE A 23 -24.90 12.67 -21.91
C PHE A 23 -24.51 13.21 -23.29
N ALA A 24 -24.64 14.52 -23.53
CA ALA A 24 -24.23 15.12 -24.80
C ALA A 24 -22.74 14.84 -25.11
N ALA A 25 -21.84 15.05 -24.14
CA ALA A 25 -20.41 14.80 -24.34
C ALA A 25 -20.09 13.31 -24.62
N PHE A 26 -20.84 12.40 -23.99
CA PHE A 26 -20.72 10.96 -24.23
C PHE A 26 -21.16 10.57 -25.65
N HIS A 27 -22.31 11.07 -26.11
CA HIS A 27 -22.80 10.80 -27.46
C HIS A 27 -21.89 11.43 -28.53
N ASP A 28 -21.43 12.67 -28.33
CA ASP A 28 -20.50 13.33 -29.26
C ASP A 28 -19.18 12.53 -29.38
N ALA A 29 -18.67 12.00 -28.27
CA ALA A 29 -17.49 11.14 -28.29
C ALA A 29 -17.77 9.80 -28.97
N ALA A 30 -18.96 9.22 -28.78
CA ALA A 30 -19.36 8.00 -29.45
C ALA A 30 -19.41 8.16 -30.97
N GLU A 31 -19.95 9.26 -31.48
CA GLU A 31 -19.97 9.57 -32.90
C GLU A 31 -18.55 9.71 -33.47
N ARG A 32 -17.67 10.45 -32.79
CA ARG A 32 -16.25 10.60 -33.19
C ARG A 32 -15.52 9.26 -33.27
N LEU A 33 -15.65 8.43 -32.24
CA LEU A 33 -14.99 7.14 -32.14
C LEU A 33 -15.54 6.11 -33.14
N THR A 34 -16.85 6.11 -33.35
CA THR A 34 -17.50 5.27 -34.37
C THR A 34 -17.01 5.65 -35.76
N THR A 35 -16.91 6.96 -36.05
CA THR A 35 -16.36 7.47 -37.32
C THR A 35 -14.90 7.07 -37.51
N ALA A 36 -14.14 6.96 -36.42
CA ALA A 36 -12.75 6.47 -36.42
C ALA A 36 -12.63 4.93 -36.50
N GLY A 37 -13.76 4.20 -36.63
CA GLY A 37 -13.79 2.76 -36.87
C GLY A 37 -13.82 1.89 -35.60
N TRP A 38 -14.09 2.47 -34.44
CA TRP A 38 -14.22 1.71 -33.19
C TRP A 38 -15.62 1.14 -33.00
N GLN A 39 -15.71 -0.04 -32.39
CA GLN A 39 -16.95 -0.48 -31.74
C GLN A 39 -17.03 0.17 -30.36
N VAL A 40 -17.93 1.15 -30.25
CA VAL A 40 -18.06 2.00 -29.07
C VAL A 40 -19.04 1.41 -28.06
N PHE A 41 -18.62 1.39 -26.80
CA PHE A 41 -19.49 1.16 -25.64
C PHE A 41 -19.65 2.46 -24.87
N ASN A 42 -20.88 2.97 -24.87
CA ASN A 42 -21.23 4.25 -24.27
C ASN A 42 -22.09 4.04 -23.01
N PRO A 43 -21.58 4.36 -21.81
CA PRO A 43 -22.34 4.18 -20.57
C PRO A 43 -23.61 5.03 -20.48
N ALA A 44 -23.71 6.12 -21.26
CA ALA A 44 -24.93 6.94 -21.32
C ALA A 44 -26.13 6.19 -21.91
N GLU A 45 -25.89 5.10 -22.65
CA GLU A 45 -26.92 4.26 -23.26
C GLU A 45 -27.30 3.05 -22.39
N ASN A 46 -26.53 2.79 -21.31
CA ASN A 46 -26.79 1.67 -20.41
C ASN A 46 -28.21 1.75 -19.82
N PHE A 47 -28.87 0.59 -19.76
CA PHE A 47 -30.27 0.47 -19.33
C PHE A 47 -31.24 1.40 -20.07
N GLY A 48 -30.96 1.74 -21.33
CA GLY A 48 -31.78 2.67 -22.12
C GLY A 48 -31.69 4.11 -21.63
N GLY A 49 -30.56 4.51 -21.05
CA GLY A 49 -30.35 5.85 -20.49
C GLY A 49 -31.11 6.12 -19.19
N ARG A 50 -31.61 5.06 -18.54
CA ARG A 50 -32.24 5.13 -17.21
C ARG A 50 -31.27 5.72 -16.19
N LYS A 51 -31.85 6.33 -15.14
CA LYS A 51 -31.11 7.04 -14.07
C LYS A 51 -31.59 6.70 -12.66
N ASP A 52 -32.53 5.76 -12.55
CA ASP A 52 -33.28 5.42 -11.34
C ASP A 52 -32.75 4.17 -10.62
N LEU A 53 -31.82 3.43 -11.24
CA LEU A 53 -31.15 2.31 -10.57
C LEU A 53 -30.09 2.77 -9.56
N PRO A 54 -29.75 1.92 -8.57
CA PRO A 54 -28.62 2.15 -7.69
C PRO A 54 -27.31 2.29 -8.47
N ARG A 55 -26.40 3.14 -7.97
CA ARG A 55 -25.09 3.39 -8.59
C ARG A 55 -24.29 2.10 -8.85
N GLU A 56 -24.41 1.14 -7.95
CA GLU A 56 -23.70 -0.15 -8.00
C GLU A 56 -24.18 -1.01 -9.18
N ALA A 57 -25.40 -0.84 -9.67
CA ALA A 57 -25.91 -1.55 -10.84
C ALA A 57 -25.23 -1.05 -12.12
N TYR A 58 -25.16 0.28 -12.31
CA TYR A 58 -24.43 0.89 -13.43
C TYR A 58 -22.96 0.50 -13.38
N LEU A 59 -22.31 0.70 -12.24
CA LEU A 59 -20.87 0.43 -12.10
C LEU A 59 -20.51 -1.04 -12.39
N ARG A 60 -21.35 -2.01 -12.00
CA ARG A 60 -21.09 -3.42 -12.34
C ARG A 60 -21.13 -3.66 -13.84
N LEU A 61 -22.12 -3.11 -14.53
CA LEU A 61 -22.23 -3.25 -15.97
C LEU A 61 -21.07 -2.53 -16.69
N ASP A 62 -20.71 -1.34 -16.21
CA ASP A 62 -19.59 -0.54 -16.72
C ASP A 62 -18.29 -1.33 -16.67
N LEU A 63 -17.95 -1.92 -15.51
CA LEU A 63 -16.74 -2.71 -15.36
C LEU A 63 -16.74 -4.00 -16.18
N LEU A 64 -17.88 -4.69 -16.29
CA LEU A 64 -18.00 -5.89 -17.13
C LEU A 64 -17.85 -5.57 -18.62
N THR A 65 -18.34 -4.41 -19.05
CA THR A 65 -18.25 -3.94 -20.43
C THR A 65 -16.83 -3.48 -20.75
N LEU A 66 -16.25 -2.66 -19.87
CA LEU A 66 -14.87 -2.20 -19.97
C LEU A 66 -13.88 -3.37 -20.02
N ALA A 67 -14.10 -4.42 -19.22
CA ALA A 67 -13.23 -5.60 -19.19
C ALA A 67 -13.15 -6.37 -20.52
N GLN A 68 -14.05 -6.08 -21.45
CA GLN A 68 -14.06 -6.66 -22.79
C GLN A 68 -13.49 -5.71 -23.85
N CYS A 69 -13.05 -4.50 -23.49
CA CYS A 69 -12.57 -3.50 -24.43
C CYS A 69 -11.05 -3.54 -24.61
N ASP A 70 -10.59 -3.13 -25.79
CA ASP A 70 -9.17 -3.00 -26.12
C ASP A 70 -8.63 -1.61 -25.73
N ALA A 71 -9.53 -0.64 -25.58
CA ALA A 71 -9.21 0.74 -25.20
C ALA A 71 -10.28 1.37 -24.29
N ILE A 72 -9.88 2.44 -23.61
CA ILE A 72 -10.76 3.35 -22.89
C ILE A 72 -10.57 4.77 -23.42
N ALA A 73 -11.67 5.47 -23.72
CA ALA A 73 -11.69 6.86 -24.14
C ALA A 73 -12.09 7.77 -22.98
N MET A 74 -11.22 8.68 -22.58
CA MET A 74 -11.41 9.54 -21.42
C MET A 74 -11.94 10.92 -21.83
N LEU A 75 -13.10 11.30 -21.29
CA LEU A 75 -13.68 12.63 -21.48
C LEU A 75 -12.99 13.70 -20.60
N PRO A 76 -13.00 14.98 -20.99
CA PRO A 76 -12.43 16.06 -20.19
C PRO A 76 -12.96 16.09 -18.74
N GLY A 77 -12.05 16.27 -17.78
CA GLY A 77 -12.39 16.33 -16.35
C GLY A 77 -12.59 14.97 -15.68
N TRP A 78 -12.28 13.87 -16.36
CA TRP A 78 -12.34 12.51 -15.80
C TRP A 78 -11.52 12.35 -14.52
N GLU A 79 -10.44 13.10 -14.34
CA GLU A 79 -9.56 13.07 -13.17
C GLU A 79 -10.29 13.45 -11.87
N LYS A 80 -11.37 14.22 -12.01
CA LYS A 80 -12.24 14.63 -10.89
C LYS A 80 -13.39 13.64 -10.65
N SER A 81 -13.69 12.76 -11.62
CA SER A 81 -14.76 11.77 -11.52
C SER A 81 -14.29 10.53 -10.76
N ARG A 82 -14.97 10.22 -9.65
CA ARG A 82 -14.68 9.00 -8.88
C ARG A 82 -14.96 7.72 -9.70
N GLY A 83 -15.98 7.72 -10.56
CA GLY A 83 -16.29 6.60 -11.45
C GLY A 83 -15.23 6.43 -12.54
N ALA A 84 -14.94 7.52 -13.27
CA ALA A 84 -13.99 7.47 -14.37
C ALA A 84 -12.56 7.11 -13.92
N LYS A 85 -12.14 7.54 -12.72
CA LYS A 85 -10.85 7.11 -12.14
C LYS A 85 -10.79 5.60 -11.85
N LEU A 86 -11.90 5.01 -11.40
CA LEU A 86 -11.97 3.57 -11.15
C LEU A 86 -11.89 2.80 -12.48
N GLU A 87 -12.68 3.21 -13.46
CA GLU A 87 -12.65 2.63 -14.82
C GLU A 87 -11.26 2.76 -15.45
N TYR A 88 -10.64 3.94 -15.40
CA TYR A 88 -9.26 4.16 -15.84
C TYR A 88 -8.26 3.18 -15.16
N THR A 89 -8.38 3.00 -13.85
CA THR A 89 -7.49 2.09 -13.10
C THR A 89 -7.65 0.66 -13.58
N VAL A 90 -8.90 0.21 -13.78
CA VAL A 90 -9.19 -1.14 -14.30
C VAL A 90 -8.67 -1.30 -15.73
N ALA A 91 -8.89 -0.32 -16.60
CA ALA A 91 -8.43 -0.33 -17.98
C ALA A 91 -6.89 -0.44 -18.07
N ARG A 92 -6.17 0.31 -17.22
CA ARG A 92 -4.70 0.24 -17.13
C ARG A 92 -4.21 -1.14 -16.71
N GLU A 93 -4.83 -1.74 -15.70
CA GLU A 93 -4.46 -3.08 -15.21
C GLU A 93 -4.72 -4.17 -16.25
N LEU A 94 -5.77 -4.02 -17.06
CA LEU A 94 -6.09 -4.92 -18.17
C LEU A 94 -5.22 -4.68 -19.43
N GLY A 95 -4.34 -3.68 -19.41
CA GLY A 95 -3.49 -3.34 -20.55
C GLY A 95 -4.22 -2.63 -21.70
N CYS A 96 -5.41 -2.06 -21.45
CA CYS A 96 -6.16 -1.31 -22.45
C CYS A 96 -5.41 -0.02 -22.84
N ALA A 97 -5.49 0.36 -24.11
CA ALA A 97 -5.00 1.66 -24.55
C ALA A 97 -5.87 2.79 -23.94
N VAL A 98 -5.23 3.88 -23.50
CA VAL A 98 -5.92 5.04 -22.94
C VAL A 98 -5.88 6.18 -23.95
N ILE A 99 -7.05 6.63 -24.38
CA ILE A 99 -7.22 7.58 -25.48
C ILE A 99 -8.00 8.80 -24.98
N ASP A 100 -7.64 9.99 -25.43
CA ASP A 100 -8.42 11.21 -25.21
C ASP A 100 -9.66 11.21 -26.11
N ALA A 101 -10.86 11.31 -25.52
CA ALA A 101 -12.13 11.17 -26.23
C ALA A 101 -12.46 12.35 -27.19
N VAL A 102 -11.68 13.45 -27.13
CA VAL A 102 -11.86 14.63 -27.98
C VAL A 102 -10.89 14.61 -29.15
N THR A 103 -9.61 14.36 -28.88
CA THR A 103 -8.53 14.41 -29.88
C THR A 103 -8.25 13.07 -30.55
N LEU A 104 -8.78 11.98 -29.97
CA LEU A 104 -8.54 10.58 -30.40
C LEU A 104 -7.07 10.16 -30.35
N GLN A 105 -6.23 10.91 -29.65
CA GLN A 105 -4.81 10.60 -29.45
C GLN A 105 -4.61 9.80 -28.16
N PRO A 106 -3.54 8.99 -28.06
CA PRO A 106 -3.12 8.39 -26.80
C PRO A 106 -2.90 9.44 -25.71
N LEU A 107 -3.29 9.12 -24.48
CA LEU A 107 -2.99 9.95 -23.30
C LEU A 107 -1.56 9.65 -22.82
N ASP A 108 -0.57 10.34 -23.40
CA ASP A 108 0.87 10.14 -23.14
C ASP A 108 1.32 10.39 -21.68
N ARG A 109 0.48 11.02 -20.86
CA ARG A 109 0.73 11.32 -19.44
C ARG A 109 -0.44 10.95 -18.54
N ALA A 110 -1.07 9.80 -18.81
CA ALA A 110 -2.10 9.31 -17.93
C ALA A 110 -1.50 9.05 -16.52
N PRO A 111 -2.07 9.62 -15.43
CA PRO A 111 -1.49 9.52 -14.10
C PRO A 111 -1.39 8.06 -13.67
N GLU A 112 -0.27 7.70 -13.03
CA GLU A 112 -0.14 6.37 -12.40
C GLU A 112 -1.30 6.19 -11.41
N PRO A 113 -2.07 5.10 -11.50
CA PRO A 113 -3.18 4.87 -10.58
C PRO A 113 -2.66 4.84 -9.14
N LEU A 114 -3.31 5.61 -8.26
CA LEU A 114 -2.95 5.73 -6.84
C LEU A 114 -3.00 4.38 -6.09
N VAL A 115 -3.60 3.36 -6.68
CA VAL A 115 -3.67 2.00 -6.15
C VAL A 115 -2.90 1.08 -7.08
N SER A 116 -1.71 0.69 -6.64
CA SER A 116 -1.01 -0.49 -7.14
C SER A 116 -1.62 -1.71 -6.47
N LEU A 117 -2.16 -2.66 -7.26
CA LEU A 117 -2.55 -3.99 -6.74
C LEU A 117 -1.32 -4.82 -6.33
N GLN A 118 -0.14 -4.44 -6.82
CA GLN A 118 1.11 -4.93 -6.29
C GLN A 118 1.36 -4.27 -4.93
N ARG A 119 1.51 -5.08 -3.88
CA ARG A 119 1.95 -4.66 -2.55
C ARG A 119 3.02 -3.56 -2.70
N SER A 120 2.71 -2.36 -2.24
CA SER A 120 3.75 -1.38 -1.95
C SER A 120 4.61 -1.97 -0.84
N VAL A 121 5.74 -2.56 -1.21
CA VAL A 121 6.82 -2.78 -0.25
C VAL A 121 7.24 -1.36 0.16
N PRO A 122 7.11 -0.95 1.43
CA PRO A 122 7.66 0.32 1.86
C PRO A 122 9.17 0.28 1.58
N THR A 123 9.60 0.99 0.55
CA THR A 123 11.01 1.12 0.24
C THR A 123 11.58 2.15 1.21
N ASN A 124 12.52 1.71 2.03
CA ASN A 124 13.32 2.59 2.89
C ASN A 124 13.94 3.68 1.98
N PRO A 125 13.66 4.98 2.20
CA PRO A 125 14.18 6.02 1.34
C PRO A 125 15.70 5.95 1.31
N ARG A 126 16.26 6.08 0.10
CA ARG A 126 17.68 5.89 -0.23
C ARG A 126 18.62 6.49 0.83
N GLY A 127 19.42 5.64 1.46
CA GLY A 127 20.60 6.04 2.25
C GLY A 127 20.49 5.93 3.78
N GLN A 128 19.32 5.64 4.36
CA GLN A 128 19.22 5.36 5.80
C GLN A 128 19.50 3.89 6.10
N GLU A 129 20.46 3.64 7.00
CA GLU A 129 20.71 2.32 7.62
C GLU A 129 19.38 1.72 8.09
N SER A 130 19.17 0.41 7.96
CA SER A 130 17.96 -0.21 8.50
C SER A 130 18.01 -0.22 10.03
N ILE A 131 16.85 -0.35 10.69
CA ILE A 131 16.78 -0.48 12.15
C ILE A 131 17.61 -1.68 12.63
N LEU A 132 17.57 -2.78 11.86
CA LEU A 132 18.29 -4.01 12.19
C LEU A 132 19.81 -3.84 12.04
N ASP A 133 20.26 -3.18 10.96
CA ASP A 133 21.69 -2.94 10.73
C ASP A 133 22.27 -2.00 11.81
N GLU A 134 21.52 -0.95 12.17
CA GLU A 134 21.89 -0.05 13.26
C GLU A 134 21.99 -0.80 14.60
N ALA A 135 21.01 -1.66 14.91
CA ALA A 135 21.02 -2.48 16.11
C ALA A 135 22.21 -3.43 16.17
N LYS A 136 22.55 -4.09 15.05
CA LYS A 136 23.75 -4.94 14.94
C LYS A 136 25.01 -4.12 15.22
N ARG A 137 25.21 -3.01 14.53
CA ARG A 137 26.38 -2.13 14.73
C ARG A 137 26.54 -1.66 16.17
N VAL A 138 25.45 -1.27 16.83
CA VAL A 138 25.48 -0.81 18.23
C VAL A 138 25.81 -1.93 19.21
N THR A 139 25.32 -3.15 18.96
CA THR A 139 25.53 -4.31 19.84
C THR A 139 26.86 -5.03 19.57
N GLU A 140 27.43 -4.95 18.36
CA GLU A 140 28.76 -5.49 18.02
C GLU A 140 29.91 -4.53 18.38
N GLY A 141 29.64 -3.23 18.39
CA GLY A 141 30.65 -2.18 18.54
C GLY A 141 31.03 -1.85 19.99
N MET A 142 31.05 -0.55 20.32
CA MET A 142 31.58 0.00 21.58
C MET A 142 30.99 -0.65 22.85
N ARG A 143 29.74 -1.15 22.81
CA ARG A 143 29.10 -1.75 24.00
C ARG A 143 29.77 -3.04 24.47
N ARG A 144 30.21 -3.92 23.56
CA ARG A 144 30.94 -5.14 23.96
C ARG A 144 32.30 -4.79 24.57
N VAL A 145 32.94 -3.73 24.08
CA VAL A 145 34.20 -3.20 24.62
C VAL A 145 34.00 -2.57 26.00
N GLU A 146 32.91 -1.85 26.21
CA GLU A 146 32.61 -1.12 27.45
C GLU A 146 32.07 -2.02 28.57
N TYR A 147 31.21 -3.00 28.25
CA TYR A 147 30.44 -3.78 29.23
C TYR A 147 30.77 -5.28 29.25
N GLY A 148 31.51 -5.78 28.25
CA GLY A 148 31.85 -7.20 28.11
C GLY A 148 30.78 -8.02 27.37
N GLU A 149 30.83 -9.34 27.52
CA GLU A 149 29.85 -10.24 26.92
C GLU A 149 28.45 -9.99 27.52
N PRO A 150 27.38 -9.92 26.70
CA PRO A 150 26.03 -9.67 27.21
C PRO A 150 25.56 -10.67 28.26
N ALA A 151 25.96 -11.94 28.16
CA ALA A 151 25.64 -12.95 29.16
C ALA A 151 26.20 -12.60 30.54
N ASP A 152 27.45 -12.09 30.58
CA ASP A 152 28.11 -11.69 31.82
C ASP A 152 27.52 -10.39 32.39
N ASP A 153 27.29 -9.40 31.52
CA ASP A 153 26.73 -8.12 31.95
C ASP A 153 25.31 -8.26 32.48
N PHE A 154 24.44 -8.93 31.73
CA PHE A 154 23.08 -9.20 32.18
C PHE A 154 23.06 -10.16 33.37
N GLY A 155 24.03 -11.07 33.48
CA GLY A 155 24.23 -11.87 34.67
C GLY A 155 24.44 -11.00 35.92
N ARG A 156 25.32 -9.99 35.85
CA ARG A 156 25.54 -9.05 36.97
C ARG A 156 24.26 -8.26 37.31
N VAL A 157 23.57 -7.75 36.30
CA VAL A 157 22.31 -7.01 36.50
C VAL A 157 21.25 -7.89 37.14
N ALA A 158 21.11 -9.14 36.68
CA ALA A 158 20.17 -10.12 37.21
C ALA A 158 20.42 -10.43 38.69
N HIS A 159 21.68 -10.53 39.12
CA HIS A 159 22.03 -10.68 40.54
C HIS A 159 21.60 -9.47 41.36
N MET A 160 21.87 -8.25 40.88
CA MET A 160 21.44 -7.02 41.57
C MET A 160 19.91 -6.95 41.68
N TRP A 161 19.21 -7.25 40.59
CA TRP A 161 17.74 -7.21 40.54
C TRP A 161 17.10 -8.27 41.42
N THR A 162 17.70 -9.47 41.50
CA THR A 162 17.29 -10.51 42.45
C THR A 162 17.36 -9.99 43.89
N GLY A 163 18.45 -9.31 44.26
CA GLY A 163 18.57 -8.69 45.58
C GLY A 163 17.52 -7.59 45.83
N ILE A 164 17.33 -6.69 44.88
CA ILE A 164 16.35 -5.59 44.97
C ILE A 164 14.91 -6.13 45.10
N LEU A 165 14.59 -7.18 44.34
CA LEU A 165 13.25 -7.76 44.27
C LEU A 165 13.04 -8.92 45.24
N ALA A 166 14.02 -9.27 46.07
CA ALA A 166 14.00 -10.47 46.91
C ALA A 166 12.71 -10.64 47.73
N ARG A 167 12.17 -9.55 48.30
CA ARG A 167 10.92 -9.57 49.09
C ARG A 167 9.64 -9.70 48.26
N LYS A 168 9.73 -9.58 46.94
CA LYS A 168 8.61 -9.69 45.99
C LYS A 168 8.68 -10.97 45.16
N LEU A 169 9.85 -11.59 45.06
CA LEU A 169 10.04 -12.86 44.38
C LEU A 169 9.46 -14.00 45.23
N ARG A 170 9.00 -15.06 44.55
CA ARG A 170 8.65 -16.31 45.24
C ARG A 170 9.91 -16.94 45.81
N GLU A 171 9.76 -17.72 46.87
CA GLU A 171 10.88 -18.42 47.50
C GLU A 171 11.63 -19.28 46.47
N GLY A 172 12.95 -19.18 46.48
CA GLY A 172 13.84 -19.89 45.55
C GLY A 172 13.88 -19.36 44.11
N GLN A 173 13.17 -18.26 43.77
CA GLN A 173 13.22 -17.67 42.44
C GLN A 173 14.23 -16.53 42.34
N THR A 174 14.85 -16.41 41.17
CA THR A 174 15.83 -15.38 40.85
C THR A 174 15.52 -14.76 39.49
N VAL A 175 15.91 -13.51 39.31
CA VAL A 175 15.99 -12.91 37.97
C VAL A 175 17.20 -13.54 37.27
N THR A 176 17.03 -13.92 36.02
CA THR A 176 18.06 -14.52 35.17
C THR A 176 18.65 -13.51 34.20
N ALA A 177 19.82 -13.81 33.62
CA ALA A 177 20.40 -12.97 32.56
C ALA A 177 19.46 -12.80 31.36
N MET A 178 18.63 -13.82 31.05
CA MET A 178 17.65 -13.79 29.97
C MET A 178 16.48 -12.84 30.26
N ASP A 179 16.08 -12.68 31.52
CA ASP A 179 14.98 -11.78 31.90
C ASP A 179 15.32 -10.32 31.60
N ILE A 180 16.59 -9.94 31.66
CA ILE A 180 17.05 -8.56 31.49
C ILE A 180 16.70 -7.99 30.11
N PRO A 181 17.15 -8.57 28.97
CA PRO A 181 16.81 -8.04 27.66
C PRO A 181 15.30 -8.08 27.40
N LEU A 182 14.57 -9.08 27.90
CA LEU A 182 13.10 -9.15 27.76
C LEU A 182 12.39 -8.00 28.49
N CYS A 183 12.81 -7.70 29.73
CA CYS A 183 12.32 -6.55 30.47
C CYS A 183 12.67 -5.23 29.76
N MET A 184 13.87 -5.12 29.20
CA MET A 184 14.27 -3.93 28.44
C MET A 184 13.43 -3.75 27.16
N ILE A 185 13.11 -4.84 26.43
CA ILE A 185 12.18 -4.80 25.30
C ILE A 185 10.81 -4.28 25.75
N ALA A 186 10.28 -4.78 26.88
CA ALA A 186 9.00 -4.34 27.40
C ALA A 186 8.97 -2.82 27.68
N ILE A 187 10.06 -2.26 28.22
CA ILE A 187 10.19 -0.80 28.42
C ILE A 187 10.11 -0.06 27.08
N LYS A 188 10.79 -0.55 26.05
CA LYS A 188 10.82 0.09 24.73
C LYS A 188 9.49 -0.04 24.00
N LEU A 189 8.78 -1.17 24.16
CA LEU A 189 7.42 -1.35 23.69
C LEU A 189 6.46 -0.33 24.33
N ALA A 190 6.54 -0.14 25.65
CA ALA A 190 5.72 0.85 26.35
C ALA A 190 6.00 2.30 25.87
N ARG A 191 7.27 2.64 25.62
CA ARG A 191 7.64 3.95 25.03
C ARG A 191 7.09 4.09 23.62
N GLN A 192 7.20 3.04 22.82
CA GLN A 192 6.72 2.99 21.43
C GLN A 192 5.20 3.11 21.35
N SER A 193 4.44 2.53 22.28
CA SER A 193 2.97 2.67 22.32
C SER A 193 2.51 4.06 22.70
N HIS A 194 3.32 4.83 23.44
CA HIS A 194 3.01 6.22 23.74
C HIS A 194 3.41 7.16 22.59
N HIS A 195 4.66 7.07 22.12
CA HIS A 195 5.16 7.92 21.04
C HIS A 195 6.24 7.20 20.22
N HIS A 196 6.06 7.18 18.91
CA HIS A 196 7.03 6.54 18.02
C HIS A 196 8.36 7.30 17.97
N LYS A 197 9.47 6.57 18.15
CA LYS A 197 10.83 7.03 17.85
C LYS A 197 11.59 5.88 17.21
N ARG A 198 12.45 6.18 16.24
CA ARG A 198 13.33 5.18 15.60
C ARG A 198 14.16 4.41 16.63
N ASP A 199 14.75 5.13 17.59
CA ASP A 199 15.51 4.60 18.72
C ASP A 199 14.77 3.48 19.49
N ASN A 200 13.46 3.62 19.69
CA ASN A 200 12.68 2.58 20.36
C ASN A 200 12.76 1.25 19.61
N LEU A 201 12.68 1.28 18.28
CA LEU A 201 12.73 0.07 17.46
C LEU A 201 14.16 -0.47 17.34
N VAL A 202 15.16 0.41 17.29
CA VAL A 202 16.59 0.03 17.32
C VAL A 202 16.93 -0.68 18.63
N ASP A 203 16.49 -0.14 19.76
CA ASP A 203 16.70 -0.78 21.05
C ASP A 203 15.96 -2.11 21.17
N ILE A 204 14.72 -2.23 20.67
CA ILE A 204 14.00 -3.51 20.67
C ILE A 204 14.79 -4.57 19.89
N ALA A 205 15.24 -4.23 18.68
CA ALA A 205 16.05 -5.11 17.86
C ALA A 205 17.39 -5.46 18.55
N GLY A 206 18.04 -4.46 19.16
CA GLY A 206 19.29 -4.64 19.89
C GLY A 206 19.14 -5.58 21.09
N TYR A 207 18.10 -5.39 21.91
CA TYR A 207 17.86 -6.26 23.06
C TYR A 207 17.44 -7.67 22.64
N ALA A 208 16.64 -7.82 21.58
CA ALA A 208 16.29 -9.13 21.02
C ALA A 208 17.55 -9.89 20.56
N ARG A 209 18.48 -9.18 19.93
CA ARG A 209 19.78 -9.74 19.54
C ARG A 209 20.62 -10.16 20.74
N THR A 210 20.77 -9.28 21.74
CA THR A 210 21.52 -9.66 22.95
C THR A 210 20.86 -10.79 23.74
N ALA A 211 19.55 -10.98 23.61
CA ALA A 211 18.86 -12.15 24.15
C ALA A 211 19.28 -13.43 23.42
N ALA A 212 19.36 -13.43 22.09
CA ALA A 212 19.90 -14.56 21.32
C ALA A 212 21.36 -14.88 21.72
N MET A 213 22.20 -13.86 21.95
CA MET A 213 23.56 -14.07 22.48
C MET A 213 23.57 -14.75 23.85
N VAL A 214 22.68 -14.34 24.77
CA VAL A 214 22.55 -14.98 26.09
C VAL A 214 22.05 -16.42 25.97
N ALA A 215 21.22 -16.72 24.97
CA ALA A 215 20.77 -18.09 24.67
C ALA A 215 21.85 -18.95 23.99
N GLY A 216 22.94 -18.36 23.51
CA GLY A 216 23.96 -19.04 22.71
C GLY A 216 23.53 -19.33 21.26
N GLU A 217 22.61 -18.53 20.73
CA GLU A 217 22.08 -18.64 19.36
C GLU A 217 22.78 -17.70 18.36
N GLU A 218 23.78 -16.94 18.80
CA GLU A 218 24.59 -15.98 18.03
C GLU A 218 26.09 -16.02 18.40
#